data_AF-U2AXU4-F1
#
_entry.id   AF-U2AXU4-F1
#
_cell.length_a   1.000
_cell.length_b   1.000
_cell.length_c   1.000
_cell.angle_alpha   90.00
_cell.angle_beta   90.00
_cell.angle_gamma   90.00
#
_symmetry.space_group_name_H-M   'P 1'
#
loop_
_entity.id
_entity.type
_entity.pdbx_description
1 polymer ?
#
loop_
_entity_poly.entity_id
_entity_poly.type
_entity_poly.pdbx_seq_one_letter_code
_entity_poly.pdbx_strand_id
1 'polypeptide(L)'
;EQVTTTLDAELVPGAGEVARLSAEVSATLRQCQQSGQTVLRQVEAIGASEAQLGQVIEQLAGQLDEVSKVIGVIASISQQTNLLALNAAIEAARAGEHGRGFAVVAEEVRRLAGHTTAATDQVSGIIERFRDGMRQLGDAGGHMHQAVADGRDGMREVGAGLDSTRQAMDRLDAQVG
;
A
#
# COMPACT_ATOMS: atom_id res chain seq x y z
N GLU A 1 -46.06 -43.32 40.44
CA GLU A 1 -46.04 -44.02 39.14
C GLU A 1 -46.43 -43.14 37.97
N GLN A 2 -47.63 -42.53 37.90
CA GLN A 2 -48.00 -41.68 36.75
C GLN A 2 -47.04 -40.50 36.48
N VAL A 3 -46.54 -39.82 37.54
CA VAL A 3 -45.59 -38.69 37.40
C VAL A 3 -44.24 -39.13 36.84
N THR A 4 -43.75 -40.31 37.20
CA THR A 4 -42.50 -40.89 36.68
C THR A 4 -42.63 -41.29 35.21
N THR A 5 -43.79 -41.84 34.79
CA THR A 5 -44.02 -42.23 33.39
C THR A 5 -44.23 -41.03 32.47
N THR A 6 -44.84 -39.94 32.95
CA THR A 6 -44.92 -38.68 32.18
C THR A 6 -43.60 -37.92 32.14
N LEU A 7 -42.78 -37.98 33.21
CA LEU A 7 -41.43 -37.41 33.19
C LEU A 7 -40.56 -38.08 32.12
N ASP A 8 -40.53 -39.42 32.07
CA ASP A 8 -39.74 -40.16 31.08
C ASP A 8 -40.24 -39.92 29.65
N ALA A 9 -41.55 -39.73 29.46
CA ALA A 9 -42.15 -39.48 28.15
C ALA A 9 -41.83 -38.08 27.58
N GLU A 10 -41.54 -37.08 28.42
CA GLU A 10 -41.13 -35.74 27.96
C GLU A 10 -39.62 -35.49 28.02
N LEU A 11 -38.90 -36.10 28.96
CA LEU A 11 -37.45 -35.90 29.13
C LEU A 11 -36.62 -36.58 28.04
N VAL A 12 -37.02 -37.77 27.58
CA VAL A 12 -36.27 -38.53 26.56
C VAL A 12 -36.30 -37.83 25.19
N PRO A 13 -37.45 -37.35 24.68
CA PRO A 13 -37.48 -36.54 23.45
C PRO A 13 -36.71 -35.23 23.58
N GLY A 14 -36.81 -34.55 24.74
CA GLY A 14 -36.08 -33.31 25.01
C GLY A 14 -34.57 -33.50 24.99
N ALA A 15 -34.05 -34.58 25.58
CA ALA A 15 -32.62 -34.92 25.53
C ALA A 15 -32.15 -35.19 24.09
N GLY A 16 -32.96 -35.90 23.29
CA GLY A 16 -32.65 -36.13 21.87
C GLY A 16 -32.63 -34.84 21.03
N GLU A 17 -33.52 -33.90 21.32
CA GLU A 17 -33.53 -32.59 20.66
C GLU A 17 -32.33 -31.72 21.04
N VAL A 18 -31.93 -31.72 22.32
CA VAL A 18 -30.72 -31.03 22.79
C VAL A 18 -29.46 -31.63 22.14
N ALA A 19 -29.33 -32.95 22.08
CA ALA A 19 -28.20 -33.60 21.41
C ALA A 19 -28.12 -33.25 19.92
N ARG A 20 -29.26 -33.21 19.22
CA ARG A 20 -29.32 -32.78 17.81
C ARG A 20 -28.87 -31.34 17.64
N LEU A 21 -29.37 -30.43 18.47
CA LEU A 21 -29.03 -29.00 18.42
C LEU A 21 -27.54 -28.77 18.76
N SER A 22 -27.01 -29.50 19.74
CA SER A 22 -25.58 -29.47 20.09
C SER A 22 -24.69 -29.89 18.93
N ALA A 23 -25.05 -30.98 18.23
CA ALA A 23 -24.31 -31.45 17.06
C ALA A 23 -24.33 -30.41 15.92
N GLU A 24 -25.47 -29.73 15.71
CA GLU A 24 -25.62 -28.66 14.73
C GLU A 24 -24.73 -27.45 15.08
N VAL A 25 -24.76 -26.99 16.34
CA VAL A 25 -23.90 -25.89 16.80
C VAL A 25 -22.41 -26.26 16.70
N SER A 26 -22.05 -27.49 17.06
CA SER A 26 -20.66 -27.99 16.93
C SER A 26 -20.18 -28.05 15.48
N ALA A 27 -21.07 -28.35 14.53
CA ALA A 27 -20.76 -28.27 13.10
C ALA A 27 -20.53 -26.81 12.66
N THR A 28 -21.42 -25.89 13.06
CA THR A 28 -21.26 -24.45 12.78
C THR A 28 -19.99 -23.88 13.40
N LEU A 29 -19.63 -24.26 14.63
CA LEU A 29 -18.39 -23.83 15.29
C LEU A 29 -17.15 -24.24 14.49
N ARG A 30 -17.09 -25.49 14.03
CA ARG A 30 -15.97 -25.97 13.19
C ARG A 30 -15.88 -25.18 11.88
N GLN A 31 -17.01 -24.87 11.25
CA GLN A 31 -17.04 -24.03 10.06
C GLN A 31 -16.53 -22.61 10.35
N CYS A 32 -16.98 -21.98 11.44
CA CYS A 32 -16.50 -20.66 11.85
C CYS A 32 -14.99 -20.66 12.15
N GLN A 33 -14.46 -21.71 12.77
CA GLN A 33 -13.02 -21.85 13.02
C GLN A 33 -12.23 -21.93 11.71
N GLN A 34 -12.70 -22.72 10.74
CA GLN A 34 -12.06 -22.84 9.43
C GLN A 34 -12.13 -21.52 8.63
N SER A 35 -13.28 -20.84 8.65
CA SER A 35 -13.44 -19.51 8.06
C SER A 35 -12.49 -18.51 8.72
N GLY A 36 -12.40 -18.51 10.05
CA GLY A 36 -11.51 -17.62 10.79
C GLY A 36 -10.03 -17.84 10.47
N GLN A 37 -9.58 -19.09 10.37
CA GLN A 37 -8.23 -19.41 9.92
C GLN A 37 -7.95 -18.94 8.49
N THR A 38 -8.97 -18.96 7.62
CA THR A 38 -8.84 -18.47 6.25
C THR A 38 -8.72 -16.95 6.21
N VAL A 39 -9.51 -16.24 7.00
CA VAL A 39 -9.40 -14.77 7.14
C VAL A 39 -8.04 -14.38 7.71
N LEU A 40 -7.53 -15.07 8.74
CA LEU A 40 -6.20 -14.82 9.29
C LEU A 40 -5.10 -14.93 8.23
N ARG A 41 -5.11 -16.00 7.43
CA ARG A 41 -4.15 -16.17 6.32
C ARG A 41 -4.25 -15.04 5.29
N GLN A 42 -5.46 -14.56 5.00
CA GLN A 42 -5.65 -13.42 4.09
C GLN A 42 -5.09 -12.13 4.68
N VAL A 43 -5.34 -11.86 5.96
CA VAL A 43 -4.79 -10.70 6.67
C VAL A 43 -3.26 -10.73 6.68
N GLU A 44 -2.65 -11.88 6.93
CA GLU A 44 -1.19 -12.05 6.86
C GLU A 44 -0.64 -11.81 5.44
N ALA A 45 -1.33 -12.31 4.41
CA ALA A 45 -0.94 -12.09 3.02
C ALA A 45 -1.04 -10.61 2.61
N ILE A 46 -2.05 -9.89 3.11
CA ILE A 46 -2.18 -8.44 2.93
C ILE A 46 -1.02 -7.72 3.62
N GLY A 47 -0.69 -8.09 4.86
CA GLY A 47 0.46 -7.52 5.58
C GLY A 47 1.80 -7.75 4.87
N ALA A 48 2.01 -8.92 4.28
CA ALA A 48 3.20 -9.18 3.46
C ALA A 48 3.23 -8.31 2.19
N SER A 49 2.08 -8.12 1.55
CA SER A 49 1.94 -7.27 0.36
C SER A 49 2.16 -5.79 0.68
N GLU A 50 1.72 -5.34 1.86
CA GLU A 50 1.96 -4.01 2.41
C GLU A 50 3.45 -3.74 2.61
N ALA A 51 4.17 -4.66 3.26
CA ALA A 51 5.61 -4.54 3.45
C ALA A 51 6.37 -4.46 2.10
N GLN A 52 5.96 -5.27 1.11
CA GLN A 52 6.55 -5.23 -0.23
C GLN A 52 6.26 -3.88 -0.92
N LEU A 53 5.04 -3.35 -0.78
CA LEU A 53 4.69 -2.04 -1.32
C LEU A 53 5.57 -0.92 -0.71
N GLY A 54 5.81 -0.96 0.60
CA GLY A 54 6.71 -0.03 1.29
C GLY A 54 8.13 -0.03 0.69
N GLN A 55 8.69 -1.22 0.45
CA GLN A 55 10.01 -1.34 -0.19
C GLN A 55 10.05 -0.76 -1.61
N VAL A 56 9.00 -0.98 -2.41
CA VAL A 56 8.92 -0.43 -3.77
C VAL A 56 8.83 1.10 -3.74
N ILE A 57 8.08 1.67 -2.80
CA ILE A 57 7.99 3.13 -2.62
C ILE A 57 9.37 3.72 -2.26
N GLU A 58 10.10 3.11 -1.33
CA GLU A 58 11.45 3.56 -0.96
C GLU A 58 12.43 3.49 -2.14
N GLN A 59 12.39 2.41 -2.91
CA GLN A 59 13.22 2.26 -4.12
C GLN A 59 12.90 3.34 -5.16
N LEU A 60 11.61 3.58 -5.43
CA LEU A 60 11.18 4.60 -6.37
C LEU A 60 11.59 6.01 -5.90
N ALA A 61 11.54 6.26 -4.58
CA ALA A 61 12.01 7.51 -4.00
C ALA A 61 13.51 7.75 -4.23
N GLY A 62 14.32 6.70 -4.06
CA GLY A 62 15.76 6.74 -4.39
C GLY A 62 16.00 7.01 -5.88
N GLN A 63 15.28 6.32 -6.76
CA GLN A 63 15.39 6.53 -8.22
C GLN A 63 15.03 7.97 -8.62
N LEU A 64 13.99 8.55 -8.04
CA LEU A 64 13.63 9.95 -8.32
C LEU A 64 14.68 10.95 -7.82
N ASP A 65 15.37 10.66 -6.71
CA ASP A 65 16.49 11.49 -6.25
C ASP A 65 17.66 11.46 -7.24
N GLU A 66 17.98 10.29 -7.79
CA GLU A 66 18.99 10.17 -8.85
C GLU A 66 18.59 10.94 -10.11
N VAL A 67 17.35 10.80 -10.56
CA VAL A 67 16.83 11.55 -11.71
C VAL A 67 16.88 13.07 -11.44
N SER A 68 16.52 13.49 -10.22
CA SER A 68 16.59 14.91 -9.81
C SER A 68 18.01 15.47 -9.94
N LYS A 69 19.03 14.70 -9.51
CA LYS A 69 20.43 15.10 -9.64
C LYS A 69 20.84 15.26 -11.09
N VAL A 70 20.46 14.32 -11.96
CA VAL A 70 20.76 14.39 -13.40
C VAL A 70 20.10 15.61 -14.04
N ILE A 71 18.83 15.87 -13.73
CA ILE A 71 18.12 17.06 -14.22
C ILE A 71 18.77 18.35 -13.73
N GLY A 72 19.21 18.40 -12.47
CA GLY A 72 19.95 19.54 -11.93
C GLY A 72 21.27 19.80 -12.68
N VAL A 73 22.01 18.74 -13.04
CA VAL A 73 23.23 18.85 -13.87
C VAL A 73 22.90 19.40 -15.25
N ILE A 74 21.85 18.90 -15.91
CA ILE A 74 21.43 19.38 -17.24
C ILE A 74 21.03 20.86 -17.17
N ALA A 75 20.28 21.26 -16.13
CA ALA A 75 19.91 22.66 -15.91
C ALA A 75 21.15 23.55 -15.73
N SER A 76 22.15 23.11 -14.96
CA SER A 76 23.41 23.83 -14.80
C SER A 76 24.19 23.94 -16.11
N ILE A 77 24.29 22.86 -16.90
CA ILE A 77 24.95 22.87 -18.22
C ILE A 77 24.24 23.85 -19.16
N SER A 78 22.91 23.84 -19.14
CA SER A 78 22.07 24.72 -19.94
C SER A 78 22.31 26.19 -19.59
N GLN A 79 22.34 26.53 -18.29
CA GLN A 79 22.67 27.89 -17.83
C GLN A 79 24.08 28.33 -18.23
N GLN A 80 25.08 27.45 -18.09
CA GLN A 80 26.45 27.75 -18.51
C GLN A 80 26.55 27.95 -20.03
N THR A 81 25.85 27.12 -20.80
CA THR A 81 25.79 27.22 -22.27
C THR A 81 25.14 28.54 -22.68
N ASN A 82 24.07 28.95 -22.00
CA ASN A 82 23.40 30.23 -22.23
C ASN A 82 24.35 31.42 -21.97
N LEU A 83 25.13 31.37 -20.89
CA LEU A 83 26.13 32.41 -20.58
C LEU A 83 27.29 32.43 -21.58
N LEU A 84 27.78 31.26 -22.00
CA LEU A 84 28.80 31.15 -23.05
C LEU A 84 28.32 31.73 -24.38
N ALA A 85 27.09 31.41 -24.77
CA ALA A 85 26.46 31.93 -25.97
C ALA A 85 26.27 33.44 -25.91
N LEU A 86 25.88 33.99 -24.75
CA LEU A 86 25.80 35.43 -24.54
C LEU A 86 27.17 36.11 -24.71
N ASN A 87 28.23 35.56 -24.12
CA ASN A 87 29.58 36.10 -24.27
C ASN A 87 30.05 36.05 -25.74
N ALA A 88 29.74 34.95 -26.45
CA ALA A 88 30.04 34.81 -27.87
C ALA A 88 29.28 35.83 -28.74
N ALA A 89 28.01 36.11 -28.43
CA ALA A 89 27.21 37.12 -29.11
C ALA A 89 27.78 38.53 -28.92
N ILE A 90 28.26 38.85 -27.70
CA ILE A 90 28.91 40.13 -27.38
C ILE A 90 30.21 40.28 -28.19
N GLU A 91 31.05 39.25 -28.23
CA GLU A 91 32.32 39.32 -28.96
C GLU A 91 32.10 39.36 -30.48
N ALA A 92 31.09 38.66 -30.99
CA ALA A 92 30.68 38.74 -32.39
C ALA A 92 30.20 40.15 -32.77
N ALA A 93 29.44 40.82 -31.91
CA ALA A 93 29.05 42.22 -32.12
C ALA A 93 30.28 43.15 -32.12
N ARG A 94 31.27 42.87 -31.28
CA ARG A 94 32.53 43.64 -31.19
C ARG A 94 33.40 43.51 -32.44
N ALA A 95 33.39 42.34 -33.07
CA ALA A 95 34.09 42.09 -34.34
C ALA A 95 33.41 42.75 -35.57
N GLY A 96 32.25 43.38 -35.39
CA GLY A 96 31.53 44.09 -36.45
C GLY A 96 31.13 43.17 -37.61
N GLU A 97 31.43 43.58 -38.84
CA GLU A 97 31.07 42.83 -40.05
C GLU A 97 31.70 41.43 -40.11
N HIS A 98 32.90 41.24 -39.54
CA HIS A 98 33.57 39.95 -39.50
C HIS A 98 32.91 38.96 -38.52
N GLY A 99 32.12 39.46 -37.56
CA GLY A 99 31.43 38.65 -36.54
C GLY A 99 30.01 38.23 -36.92
N ARG A 100 29.45 38.69 -38.05
CA ARG A 100 28.04 38.46 -38.41
C ARG A 100 27.61 36.99 -38.40
N GLY A 101 28.42 36.10 -38.97
CA GLY A 101 28.13 34.67 -38.97
C GLY A 101 28.17 34.05 -37.57
N PHE A 102 29.13 34.45 -36.76
CA PHE A 102 29.24 34.00 -35.36
C PHE A 102 28.09 34.51 -34.49
N ALA A 103 27.59 35.72 -34.74
CA ALA A 103 26.45 36.27 -34.00
C ALA A 103 25.17 35.44 -34.20
N VAL A 104 24.92 34.96 -35.43
CA VAL A 104 23.77 34.10 -35.73
C VAL A 104 23.87 32.76 -34.99
N VAL A 105 25.06 32.14 -35.00
CA VAL A 105 25.29 30.88 -34.29
C VAL A 105 25.14 31.07 -32.77
N ALA A 106 25.68 32.16 -32.23
CA ALA A 106 25.59 32.46 -30.80
C ALA A 106 24.14 32.63 -30.34
N GLU A 107 23.30 33.34 -31.10
CA GLU A 107 21.88 33.50 -30.75
C GLU A 107 21.12 32.17 -30.81
N GLU A 108 21.42 31.31 -31.80
CA GLU A 108 20.77 30.00 -31.92
C GLU A 108 21.16 29.06 -30.76
N VAL A 109 22.44 29.06 -30.36
CA VAL A 109 22.89 28.31 -29.16
C VAL A 109 22.20 28.84 -27.90
N ARG A 110 22.06 30.17 -27.77
CA ARG A 110 21.38 30.80 -26.64
C ARG A 110 19.91 30.38 -26.57
N ARG A 111 19.22 30.36 -27.72
CA ARG A 111 17.83 29.92 -27.84
C ARG A 111 17.68 28.44 -27.47
N LEU A 112 18.58 27.57 -27.92
CA LEU A 112 18.59 26.15 -27.56
C LEU A 112 18.78 25.96 -26.05
N ALA A 113 19.74 26.65 -25.44
CA ALA A 113 19.95 26.63 -23.99
C ALA A 113 18.70 27.14 -23.22
N GLY A 114 18.05 28.18 -23.71
CA GLY A 114 16.77 28.62 -23.16
C GLY A 114 15.69 27.51 -23.19
N HIS A 115 15.55 26.83 -24.33
CA HIS A 115 14.61 25.71 -24.48
C HIS A 115 14.95 24.54 -23.56
N THR A 116 16.24 24.18 -23.43
CA THR A 116 16.69 23.11 -22.53
C THR A 116 16.38 23.45 -21.08
N THR A 117 16.56 24.70 -20.65
CA THR A 117 16.23 25.14 -19.28
C THR A 117 14.74 25.00 -18.98
N ALA A 118 13.88 25.47 -19.91
CA ALA A 118 12.44 25.32 -19.76
C ALA A 118 12.00 23.85 -19.69
N ALA A 119 12.63 22.98 -20.48
CA ALA A 119 12.34 21.54 -20.44
C ALA A 119 12.78 20.91 -19.10
N THR A 120 13.94 21.28 -18.56
CA THR A 120 14.39 20.78 -17.25
C THR A 120 13.48 21.24 -16.11
N ASP A 121 12.92 22.44 -16.19
CA ASP A 121 11.97 22.94 -15.20
C ASP A 121 10.65 22.16 -15.25
N GLN A 122 10.16 21.85 -16.46
CA GLN A 122 8.97 21.01 -16.63
C GLN A 122 9.17 19.61 -16.06
N VAL A 123 10.33 18.99 -16.31
CA VAL A 123 10.67 17.67 -15.77
C VAL A 123 10.79 17.72 -14.24
N SER A 124 11.39 18.77 -13.69
CA SER A 124 11.46 18.98 -12.23
C SER A 124 10.06 19.03 -11.61
N GLY A 125 9.12 19.74 -12.24
CA GLY A 125 7.72 19.75 -11.82
C GLY A 125 7.02 18.38 -11.92
N ILE A 126 7.38 17.54 -12.90
CA ILE A 126 6.90 16.15 -12.99
C ILE A 126 7.42 15.34 -11.80
N ILE A 127 8.71 15.45 -11.49
CA ILE A 127 9.35 14.73 -10.38
C ILE A 127 8.68 15.09 -9.04
N GLU A 128 8.37 16.36 -8.79
CA GLU A 128 7.67 16.78 -7.57
C GLU A 128 6.28 16.14 -7.47
N ARG A 129 5.52 16.09 -8.56
CA ARG A 129 4.21 15.39 -8.56
C ARG A 129 4.35 13.90 -8.29
N PHE A 130 5.41 13.26 -8.78
CA PHE A 130 5.70 11.87 -8.44
C PHE A 130 6.06 11.70 -6.96
N ARG A 131 6.84 12.62 -6.37
CA ARG A 131 7.14 12.63 -4.93
C ARG A 131 5.89 12.76 -4.09
N ASP A 132 4.97 13.65 -4.48
CA ASP A 132 3.69 13.80 -3.78
C ASP A 132 2.84 12.52 -3.88
N GLY A 133 2.77 11.90 -5.06
CA GLY A 133 2.08 10.62 -5.24
C GLY A 133 2.67 9.48 -4.39
N MET A 134 3.99 9.43 -4.25
CA MET A 134 4.64 8.45 -3.36
C MET A 134 4.35 8.71 -1.88
N ARG A 135 4.28 9.97 -1.43
CA ARG A 135 3.86 10.26 -0.04
C ARG A 135 2.44 9.77 0.21
N GLN A 136 1.52 10.04 -0.71
CA GLN A 136 0.13 9.57 -0.60
C GLN A 136 0.04 8.04 -0.56
N LEU A 137 0.86 7.35 -1.36
CA LEU A 137 0.98 5.89 -1.31
C LEU A 137 1.53 5.40 0.05
N GLY A 138 2.53 6.09 0.60
CA GLY A 138 3.06 5.80 1.93
C GLY A 138 2.02 5.95 3.03
N ASP A 139 1.26 7.04 3.01
CA ASP A 139 0.16 7.28 3.95
C ASP A 139 -0.91 6.18 3.84
N ALA A 140 -1.33 5.84 2.62
CA ALA A 140 -2.28 4.75 2.36
C ALA A 140 -1.74 3.39 2.87
N GLY A 141 -0.43 3.14 2.71
CA GLY A 141 0.26 1.99 3.28
C GLY A 141 0.14 1.95 4.81
N GLY A 142 0.37 3.09 5.48
CA GLY A 142 0.19 3.22 6.93
C GLY A 142 -1.24 2.92 7.40
N HIS A 143 -2.26 3.41 6.68
CA HIS A 143 -3.65 3.06 6.96
C HIS A 143 -3.94 1.56 6.76
N MET A 144 -3.35 0.95 5.73
CA MET A 144 -3.47 -0.49 5.47
C MET A 144 -2.79 -1.32 6.56
N HIS A 145 -1.62 -0.89 7.04
CA HIS A 145 -0.92 -1.51 8.16
C HIS A 145 -1.79 -1.56 9.42
N GLN A 146 -2.43 -0.43 9.76
CA GLN A 146 -3.35 -0.36 10.90
C GLN A 146 -4.55 -1.29 10.72
N ALA A 147 -5.17 -1.30 9.54
CA ALA A 147 -6.32 -2.17 9.26
C ALA A 147 -5.96 -3.67 9.34
N VAL A 148 -4.76 -4.05 8.90
CA VAL A 148 -4.23 -5.42 9.04
C VAL A 148 -4.00 -5.77 10.51
N ALA A 149 -3.43 -4.85 11.30
CA ALA A 149 -3.23 -5.05 12.73
C ALA A 149 -4.56 -5.25 13.47
N ASP A 150 -5.53 -4.37 13.25
CA ASP A 150 -6.88 -4.45 13.83
C ASP A 150 -7.59 -5.74 13.41
N GLY A 151 -7.51 -6.11 12.11
CA GLY A 151 -8.09 -7.34 11.59
C GLY A 151 -7.50 -8.60 12.23
N ARG A 152 -6.18 -8.60 12.47
CA ARG A 152 -5.50 -9.72 13.17
C ARG A 152 -5.94 -9.83 14.62
N ASP A 153 -6.08 -8.71 15.32
CA ASP A 153 -6.50 -8.72 16.72
C ASP A 153 -7.96 -9.12 16.88
N GLY A 154 -8.85 -8.60 16.03
CA GLY A 154 -10.25 -9.05 15.97
C GLY A 154 -10.37 -10.55 15.68
N MET A 155 -9.54 -11.09 14.79
CA MET A 155 -9.54 -12.53 14.53
C MET A 155 -9.02 -13.39 15.69
N ARG A 156 -8.09 -12.87 16.50
CA ARG A 156 -7.67 -13.55 17.73
C ARG A 156 -8.80 -13.62 18.75
N GLU A 157 -9.56 -12.55 18.89
CA GLU A 157 -10.74 -12.50 19.77
C GLU A 157 -11.82 -13.48 19.31
N VAL A 158 -12.14 -13.50 18.02
CA VAL A 158 -13.06 -14.49 17.43
C VAL A 158 -12.57 -15.92 17.69
N GLY A 159 -11.27 -16.18 17.51
CA GLY A 159 -10.68 -17.49 17.78
C GLY A 159 -10.86 -17.93 19.23
N ALA A 160 -10.62 -17.04 20.19
CA ALA A 160 -10.81 -17.31 21.62
C ALA A 160 -12.29 -17.56 21.97
N GLY A 161 -13.22 -16.77 21.41
CA GLY A 161 -14.65 -16.95 21.62
C GLY A 161 -15.17 -18.28 21.08
N LEU A 162 -14.72 -18.67 19.88
CA LEU A 162 -15.08 -19.96 19.28
C LEU A 162 -14.56 -21.13 20.11
N ASP A 163 -13.32 -21.04 20.63
CA ASP A 163 -12.76 -22.12 21.45
C ASP A 163 -13.46 -22.23 22.81
N SER A 164 -13.86 -21.12 23.42
CA SER A 164 -14.70 -21.11 24.63
C SER A 164 -16.07 -21.74 24.36
N THR A 165 -16.69 -21.47 23.21
CA THR A 165 -18.01 -22.02 22.86
C THR A 165 -17.90 -23.52 22.58
N ARG A 166 -16.83 -23.96 21.92
CA ARG A 166 -16.53 -25.38 21.71
C ARG A 166 -16.42 -26.13 23.04
N GLN A 167 -15.67 -25.58 24.01
CA GLN A 167 -15.58 -26.19 25.34
C GLN A 167 -16.93 -26.26 26.07
N ALA A 168 -17.81 -25.28 25.87
CA ALA A 168 -19.16 -25.32 26.43
C ALA A 168 -20.02 -26.41 25.79
N MET A 169 -19.91 -26.61 24.48
CA MET A 169 -20.61 -27.68 23.75
C MET A 169 -20.08 -29.07 24.14
N ASP A 170 -18.76 -29.23 24.27
CA ASP A 170 -18.14 -30.48 24.75
C ASP A 170 -18.66 -30.89 26.14
N ARG A 171 -18.92 -29.90 27.03
CA ARG A 171 -19.54 -30.14 28.35
C ARG A 171 -21.02 -30.49 28.26
N LEU A 172 -21.75 -29.87 27.32
CA LEU A 172 -23.17 -30.12 27.11
C LEU A 172 -23.38 -31.54 26.57
N ASP A 173 -22.60 -31.96 25.58
CA ASP A 173 -22.64 -33.33 25.05
C ASP A 173 -22.35 -34.37 26.13
N ALA A 174 -21.41 -34.08 27.05
CA ALA A 174 -21.10 -34.96 28.18
C ALA A 174 -22.20 -35.02 29.26
N GLN A 175 -23.16 -34.09 29.28
CA GLN A 175 -24.30 -34.09 30.20
C GLN A 175 -25.56 -34.74 29.60
N VAL A 176 -25.66 -34.75 28.26
CA VAL A 176 -26.82 -35.25 27.52
C VAL A 176 -26.64 -36.69 27.05
N GLY A 177 -25.39 -37.11 26.79
CA GLY A 177 -25.01 -38.50 26.51
C GLY A 177 -24.77 -39.31 27.78
#